data_AF-A0A2Z7BFK1-F1
#
_entry.id   AF-A0A2Z7BFK1-F1
#
_cell.length_a   1.000
_cell.length_b   1.000
_cell.length_c   1.000
_cell.angle_alpha   90.00
_cell.angle_beta   90.00
_cell.angle_gamma   90.00
#
_symmetry.space_group_name_H-M   'P 1'
#
loop_
_entity.id
_entity.type
_entity.pdbx_description
1 polymer ?
#
loop_
_entity_poly.entity_id
_entity_poly.type
_entity_poly.pdbx_seq_one_letter_code
_entity_poly.pdbx_strand_id
1 'polypeptide(L)'
;MSFQEEEMDYAAGDYDMGEVEEDMYFAGRLMGDSESEEEEEDEYDNLDNKITDTSASEARKGKDIQGIPWERLSISREKYRQTRLEQYKNYENIPQSGEGSEKECKLTRKGGVYYEFWQNTRSVKSTILHFQLRNLVWSTSKHDVYLMSHYSIIHWSSLSSKKTEVLNVSGHVAPREKHPGSLLEGFTHTQVSTLAVRDNLLIAGGFQGELICKYLDRPGVSFCMRTTYDDNAITNAIDIYGSPSGAVHFTASNNDCGVRDFDMERFQLVKHFSYPWPVNHTSLSPDGKIIAIVGDNPDGMLVDSQTGKAIAHMRGHLDFSFASAWHPNGYTFATGNQDKTCRVWDARMLSKSIAVLKGNLGAIRSIRFTSDGQFMAMAEPADFVHVYDVKNGYDKEQEIDFFGEISGVSFSPDTDCLFIGVWDRTYGSLLQYNRCRNYSYLDALI
;
A
#
# COMPACT_ATOMS: atom_id res chain seq x y z
N MET A 1 6.52 34.65 28.07
CA MET A 1 6.36 35.08 26.67
C MET A 1 5.36 34.11 26.07
N SER A 2 4.16 34.61 25.79
CA SER A 2 3.02 33.85 25.30
C SER A 2 3.28 33.37 23.88
N PHE A 3 3.16 32.07 23.64
CA PHE A 3 3.02 31.54 22.29
C PHE A 3 1.55 31.72 21.90
N GLN A 4 1.33 32.43 20.79
CA GLN A 4 0.03 32.52 20.12
C GLN A 4 -0.30 31.14 19.53
N GLU A 5 -1.45 30.61 19.92
CA GLU A 5 -2.13 29.53 19.22
C GLU A 5 -2.59 30.11 17.88
N GLU A 6 -1.97 29.68 16.78
CA GLU A 6 -2.58 29.80 15.45
C GLU A 6 -3.49 28.58 15.27
N GLU A 7 -4.80 28.80 15.45
CA GLU A 7 -5.83 27.89 14.97
C GLU A 7 -5.67 27.75 13.45
N MET A 8 -5.23 26.57 13.01
CA MET A 8 -5.18 26.24 11.59
C MET A 8 -6.54 25.67 11.20
N ASP A 9 -7.34 26.47 10.50
CA ASP A 9 -8.66 26.11 9.99
C ASP A 9 -8.59 24.81 9.17
N TYR A 10 -9.27 23.78 9.68
CA TYR A 10 -9.56 22.56 8.94
C TYR A 10 -10.59 22.90 7.86
N ALA A 11 -10.13 22.98 6.61
CA ALA A 11 -11.03 22.96 5.48
C ALA A 11 -11.63 21.55 5.36
N ALA A 12 -12.73 21.32 6.08
CA ALA A 12 -13.75 20.36 5.67
C ALA A 12 -14.39 20.91 4.38
N GLY A 13 -13.69 20.75 3.26
CA GLY A 13 -14.20 21.05 1.94
C GLY A 13 -14.87 19.79 1.39
N ASP A 14 -16.13 19.93 1.00
CA ASP A 14 -16.86 18.96 0.19
C ASP A 14 -15.92 18.35 -0.86
N TYR A 15 -15.74 17.03 -0.79
CA TYR A 15 -15.02 16.27 -1.81
C TYR A 15 -15.92 16.17 -3.04
N ASP A 16 -16.04 17.28 -3.76
CA ASP A 16 -16.53 17.29 -5.13
C ASP A 16 -15.48 16.60 -5.99
N MET A 17 -15.80 15.38 -6.39
CA MET A 17 -15.04 14.60 -7.35
C MET A 17 -15.10 15.33 -8.68
N GLY A 18 -14.24 16.33 -8.84
CA GLY A 18 -13.94 16.90 -10.15
C GLY A 18 -13.47 15.76 -11.04
N GLU A 19 -14.35 15.32 -11.93
CA GLU A 19 -14.01 14.47 -13.06
C GLU A 19 -12.74 15.03 -13.68
N VAL A 20 -11.68 14.23 -13.64
CA VAL A 20 -10.53 14.49 -14.52
C VAL A 20 -11.08 14.23 -15.92
N GLU A 21 -11.42 15.30 -16.63
CA GLU A 21 -11.72 15.29 -18.06
C GLU A 21 -10.54 14.62 -18.80
N GLU A 22 -10.61 13.30 -19.00
CA GLU A 22 -9.90 12.59 -20.06
C GLU A 22 -10.74 12.51 -21.36
N ASP A 23 -11.80 13.33 -21.46
CA ASP A 23 -12.68 13.43 -22.63
C ASP A 23 -12.19 14.48 -23.63
N MET A 24 -10.98 14.32 -24.18
CA MET A 24 -10.58 15.16 -25.33
C MET A 24 -9.73 14.51 -26.41
N TYR A 25 -9.86 13.21 -26.65
CA TYR A 25 -9.25 12.59 -27.84
C TYR A 25 -10.09 11.55 -28.59
N PHE A 26 -11.43 11.57 -28.55
CA PHE A 26 -12.24 10.83 -29.54
C PHE A 26 -13.58 11.51 -29.82
N ALA A 27 -13.60 12.53 -30.69
CA ALA A 27 -14.85 13.08 -31.23
C ALA A 27 -14.72 13.46 -32.72
N GLY A 28 -15.09 12.52 -33.60
CA GLY A 28 -15.40 12.76 -35.00
C GLY A 28 -16.92 12.91 -35.18
N ARG A 29 -17.36 14.15 -35.36
CA ARG A 29 -18.72 14.68 -35.62
C ARG A 29 -19.72 13.77 -36.39
N LEU A 30 -21.01 13.84 -36.02
CA LEU A 30 -22.05 14.59 -36.74
C LEU A 30 -23.37 14.70 -35.93
N MET A 31 -23.97 15.89 -35.97
CA MET A 31 -25.19 16.30 -35.25
C MET A 31 -26.49 15.73 -35.84
N GLY A 32 -27.48 15.54 -34.97
CA GLY A 32 -28.90 15.49 -35.29
C GLY A 32 -29.76 15.49 -34.02
N ASP A 33 -30.46 16.60 -33.77
CA ASP A 33 -31.44 16.80 -32.68
C ASP A 33 -32.55 15.73 -32.68
N SER A 34 -32.90 15.20 -31.50
CA SER A 34 -34.28 15.23 -30.96
C SER A 34 -34.34 14.60 -29.56
N GLU A 35 -35.08 15.25 -28.66
CA GLU A 35 -35.29 14.93 -27.24
C GLU A 35 -36.03 13.59 -27.02
N SER A 36 -35.49 12.75 -26.14
CA SER A 36 -36.24 11.82 -25.28
C SER A 36 -35.35 11.35 -24.12
N GLU A 37 -35.76 11.67 -22.89
CA GLU A 37 -35.14 11.21 -21.64
C GLU A 37 -35.44 9.72 -21.43
N GLU A 38 -34.47 8.84 -21.67
CA GLU A 38 -34.40 7.49 -21.12
C GLU A 38 -32.94 7.17 -20.74
N GLU A 39 -32.77 6.52 -19.60
CA GLU A 39 -31.49 6.16 -18.97
C GLU A 39 -30.68 5.20 -19.87
N GLU A 40 -29.63 5.69 -20.55
CA GLU A 40 -28.65 4.85 -21.25
C GLU A 40 -27.52 4.43 -20.29
N GLU A 41 -27.80 3.44 -19.44
CA GLU A 41 -26.77 2.51 -18.96
C GLU A 41 -26.42 1.51 -20.08
N ASP A 42 -25.12 1.33 -20.32
CA ASP A 42 -24.50 0.12 -20.90
C ASP A 42 -24.49 -0.13 -22.44
N GLU A 43 -24.19 0.88 -23.28
CA GLU A 43 -23.88 0.64 -24.71
C GLU A 43 -22.38 0.56 -25.07
N TYR A 44 -21.52 0.12 -24.15
CA TYR A 44 -20.12 -0.28 -24.45
C TYR A 44 -19.72 -1.67 -23.92
N ASP A 45 -20.66 -2.46 -23.39
CA ASP A 45 -20.39 -3.81 -22.87
C ASP A 45 -20.66 -4.94 -23.91
N ASN A 46 -20.95 -4.59 -25.17
CA ASN A 46 -21.31 -5.54 -26.23
C ASN A 46 -20.25 -5.76 -27.33
N LEU A 47 -18.97 -5.60 -27.00
CA LEU A 47 -17.88 -6.18 -27.79
C LEU A 47 -17.21 -7.29 -26.99
N ASP A 48 -17.29 -8.50 -27.52
CA ASP A 48 -16.75 -9.80 -27.08
C ASP A 48 -15.21 -9.85 -26.84
N ASN A 49 -14.60 -8.74 -26.40
CA ASN A 49 -13.22 -8.69 -25.93
C ASN A 49 -13.18 -9.25 -24.50
N LYS A 50 -13.17 -10.58 -24.37
CA LYS A 50 -12.80 -11.23 -23.10
C LYS A 50 -11.55 -10.55 -22.55
N ILE A 51 -11.67 -9.91 -21.40
CA ILE A 51 -10.53 -9.37 -20.65
C ILE A 51 -9.58 -10.56 -20.42
N THR A 52 -8.44 -10.57 -21.11
CA THR A 52 -7.50 -11.69 -21.05
C THR A 52 -6.36 -11.37 -20.10
N ASP A 53 -6.06 -12.34 -19.25
CA ASP A 53 -4.82 -12.36 -18.47
C ASP A 53 -3.60 -12.36 -19.40
N THR A 54 -2.45 -11.98 -18.85
CA THR A 54 -1.16 -12.10 -19.55
C THR A 54 -0.25 -13.05 -18.76
N SER A 55 0.18 -14.12 -19.41
CA SER A 55 1.17 -15.05 -18.86
C SER A 55 2.61 -14.57 -19.12
N ALA A 56 3.56 -15.04 -18.30
CA ALA A 56 4.99 -14.82 -18.56
C ALA A 56 5.42 -15.27 -19.96
N SER A 57 4.82 -16.34 -20.49
CA SER A 57 5.16 -16.85 -21.82
C SER A 57 4.75 -15.91 -22.94
N GLU A 58 3.63 -15.21 -22.80
CA GLU A 58 3.19 -14.19 -23.76
C GLU A 58 3.98 -12.90 -23.60
N ALA A 59 4.27 -12.50 -22.35
CA ALA A 59 5.08 -11.31 -22.07
C ALA A 59 6.49 -11.44 -22.67
N ARG A 60 7.13 -12.60 -22.52
CA ARG A 60 8.42 -12.90 -23.16
C ARG A 60 8.37 -12.91 -24.70
N LYS A 61 7.19 -13.10 -25.30
CA LYS A 61 6.97 -12.98 -26.75
C LYS A 61 6.68 -11.54 -27.20
N GLY A 62 6.69 -10.57 -26.28
CA GLY A 62 6.48 -9.15 -26.56
C GLY A 62 5.07 -8.65 -26.28
N LYS A 63 4.17 -9.46 -25.72
CA LYS A 63 2.87 -8.95 -25.21
C LYS A 63 3.13 -8.04 -24.01
N ASP A 64 2.48 -6.90 -23.93
CA ASP A 64 2.54 -6.03 -22.76
C ASP A 64 2.04 -6.79 -21.50
N ILE A 65 2.72 -6.60 -20.35
CA ILE A 65 2.40 -7.32 -19.11
C ILE A 65 0.98 -7.01 -18.61
N GLN A 66 0.43 -5.84 -18.92
CA GLN A 66 -0.96 -5.46 -18.62
C GLN A 66 -1.94 -5.89 -19.72
N GLY A 67 -1.41 -6.36 -20.85
CA GLY A 67 -2.19 -6.68 -22.04
C GLY A 67 -2.68 -5.44 -22.78
N ILE A 68 -2.01 -4.29 -22.61
CA ILE A 68 -2.34 -3.06 -23.35
C ILE A 68 -1.94 -3.27 -24.82
N PRO A 69 -2.88 -3.15 -25.78
CA PRO A 69 -2.61 -3.41 -27.19
C PRO A 69 -2.01 -2.17 -27.86
N TRP A 70 -0.79 -1.80 -27.48
CA TRP A 70 -0.10 -0.59 -27.96
C TRP A 70 -0.05 -0.50 -29.50
N GLU A 71 0.03 -1.64 -30.19
CA GLU A 71 0.02 -1.72 -31.65
C GLU A 71 -1.31 -1.29 -32.30
N ARG A 72 -2.41 -1.25 -31.52
CA ARG A 72 -3.73 -0.78 -31.95
C ARG A 72 -3.99 0.67 -31.57
N LEU A 73 -3.13 1.26 -30.74
CA LEU A 73 -3.26 2.63 -30.27
C LEU A 73 -2.47 3.59 -31.17
N SER A 74 -2.87 4.85 -31.18
CA SER A 74 -2.18 5.93 -31.92
C SER A 74 -0.89 6.39 -31.25
N ILE A 75 -0.58 5.89 -30.05
CA ILE A 75 0.57 6.26 -29.23
C ILE A 75 1.36 5.00 -28.84
N SER A 76 2.69 5.08 -28.87
CA SER A 76 3.54 3.99 -28.37
C SER A 76 3.61 4.01 -26.85
N ARG A 77 3.97 2.86 -26.26
CA ARG A 77 4.20 2.74 -24.81
C ARG A 77 5.20 3.77 -24.29
N GLU A 78 6.30 3.97 -25.01
CA GLU A 78 7.38 4.89 -24.63
C GLU A 78 6.91 6.34 -24.66
N LYS A 79 6.18 6.72 -25.71
CA LYS A 79 5.63 8.08 -25.81
C LYS A 79 4.59 8.34 -24.72
N TYR A 80 3.73 7.36 -24.44
CA TYR A 80 2.78 7.47 -23.34
C TYR A 80 3.49 7.57 -21.97
N ARG A 81 4.52 6.75 -21.71
CA ARG A 81 5.36 6.84 -20.50
C ARG A 81 6.02 8.21 -20.36
N GLN A 82 6.55 8.77 -21.44
CA GLN A 82 7.14 10.11 -21.41
C GLN A 82 6.09 11.16 -21.03
N THR A 83 4.95 11.17 -21.71
CA THR A 83 3.84 12.08 -21.39
C THR A 83 3.35 11.91 -19.96
N ARG A 84 3.25 10.66 -19.47
CA ARG A 84 2.87 10.34 -18.10
C ARG A 84 3.83 10.96 -17.08
N LEU A 85 5.14 10.89 -17.30
CA LEU A 85 6.14 11.50 -16.43
C LEU A 85 6.11 13.04 -16.48
N GLU A 86 5.84 13.63 -17.64
CA GLU A 86 5.78 15.09 -17.81
C GLU A 86 4.51 15.70 -17.19
N GLN A 87 3.39 14.98 -17.23
CA GLN A 87 2.09 15.47 -16.77
C GLN A 87 1.78 15.14 -15.32
N TYR A 88 2.38 14.08 -14.76
CA TYR A 88 2.08 13.67 -13.39
C TYR A 88 2.56 14.73 -12.39
N LYS A 89 1.62 15.21 -11.56
CA LYS A 89 1.90 16.15 -10.49
C LYS A 89 1.90 15.41 -9.16
N ASN A 90 3.09 15.30 -8.57
CA ASN A 90 3.20 14.84 -7.19
C ASN A 90 2.55 15.88 -6.27
N TYR A 91 1.67 15.41 -5.40
CA TYR A 91 1.20 16.21 -4.27
C TYR A 91 2.40 16.54 -3.36
N GLU A 92 2.45 17.71 -2.75
CA GLU A 92 3.50 18.08 -1.79
C GLU A 92 2.80 18.82 -0.65
N ASN A 93 2.97 18.36 0.60
CA ASN A 93 2.46 19.13 1.75
C ASN A 93 3.42 20.28 2.05
N ILE A 94 4.70 20.10 1.77
CA ILE A 94 5.74 21.12 1.88
C ILE A 94 6.26 21.44 0.48
N PRO A 95 6.07 22.67 -0.02
CA PRO A 95 6.47 23.03 -1.38
C PRO A 95 7.95 22.76 -1.66
N GLN A 96 8.26 22.21 -2.84
CA GLN A 96 9.61 21.93 -3.32
C GLN A 96 10.36 20.85 -2.53
N SER A 97 9.66 20.06 -1.70
CA SER A 97 10.27 19.00 -0.90
C SER A 97 10.93 17.93 -1.77
N GLY A 98 10.34 17.59 -2.92
CA GLY A 98 10.90 16.64 -3.88
C GLY A 98 12.21 17.13 -4.51
N GLU A 99 12.23 18.37 -5.00
CA GLU A 99 13.44 18.98 -5.60
C GLU A 99 14.55 19.16 -4.56
N GLY A 100 14.19 19.46 -3.31
CA GLY A 100 15.12 19.57 -2.20
C GLY A 100 15.82 18.24 -1.89
N SER A 101 15.04 17.15 -1.81
CA SER A 101 15.53 15.83 -1.40
C SER A 101 16.34 15.13 -2.48
N GLU A 102 16.10 15.45 -3.75
CA GLU A 102 16.82 14.86 -4.89
C GLU A 102 18.35 14.98 -4.78
N LYS A 103 18.84 16.06 -4.17
CA LYS A 103 20.28 16.33 -4.02
C LYS A 103 20.99 15.33 -3.10
N GLU A 104 20.25 14.67 -2.21
CA GLU A 104 20.77 13.65 -1.29
C GLU A 104 20.66 12.23 -1.86
N CYS A 105 19.92 12.06 -2.96
CA CYS A 105 19.65 10.76 -3.55
C CYS A 105 20.93 10.06 -4.00
N LYS A 106 21.05 8.81 -3.58
CA LYS A 106 22.09 7.89 -4.02
C LYS A 106 21.86 7.53 -5.49
N LEU A 107 22.95 7.51 -6.27
CA LEU A 107 22.92 6.95 -7.62
C LEU A 107 22.79 5.42 -7.56
N THR A 108 21.76 4.89 -8.21
CA THR A 108 21.48 3.46 -8.31
C THR A 108 21.75 2.94 -9.72
N ARG A 109 22.29 1.72 -9.83
CA ARG A 109 22.45 1.02 -11.11
C ARG A 109 21.13 0.32 -11.44
N LYS A 110 20.47 0.75 -12.52
CA LYS A 110 19.28 0.08 -13.06
C LYS A 110 19.64 -1.29 -13.67
N GLY A 111 18.65 -2.13 -13.94
CA GLY A 111 18.82 -3.46 -14.54
C GLY A 111 19.05 -4.59 -13.54
N GLY A 112 18.64 -4.40 -12.28
CA GLY A 112 18.37 -5.51 -11.36
C GLY A 112 17.28 -6.41 -11.92
N VAL A 113 17.43 -7.72 -11.73
CA VAL A 113 16.39 -8.72 -12.04
C VAL A 113 16.37 -9.68 -10.86
N TYR A 114 15.53 -9.37 -9.89
CA TYR A 114 15.38 -10.10 -8.63
C TYR A 114 14.05 -10.87 -8.58
N TYR A 115 13.02 -10.34 -9.22
CA TYR A 115 11.69 -10.93 -9.36
C TYR A 115 11.24 -10.86 -10.83
N GLU A 116 11.03 -11.99 -11.48
CA GLU A 116 10.60 -12.05 -12.88
C GLU A 116 9.07 -12.05 -12.98
N PHE A 117 8.52 -11.34 -13.96
CA PHE A 117 7.09 -11.35 -14.23
C PHE A 117 6.58 -12.79 -14.44
N TRP A 118 5.53 -13.15 -13.71
CA TRP A 118 4.93 -14.48 -13.79
C TRP A 118 3.56 -14.44 -14.49
N GLN A 119 2.67 -13.61 -13.97
CA GLN A 119 1.30 -13.53 -14.46
C GLN A 119 0.68 -12.19 -14.10
N ASN A 120 -0.19 -11.72 -14.97
CA ASN A 120 -1.14 -10.67 -14.67
C ASN A 120 -2.56 -11.24 -14.71
N THR A 121 -3.27 -11.17 -13.59
CA THR A 121 -4.65 -11.63 -13.45
C THR A 121 -5.60 -10.44 -13.48
N ARG A 122 -6.26 -10.21 -14.62
CA ARG A 122 -7.15 -9.06 -14.87
C ARG A 122 -8.53 -9.21 -14.24
N SER A 123 -8.93 -10.44 -13.93
CA SER A 123 -10.18 -10.73 -13.21
C SER A 123 -10.13 -10.36 -11.72
N VAL A 124 -8.94 -10.13 -11.18
CA VAL A 124 -8.68 -9.78 -9.78
C VAL A 124 -8.29 -8.30 -9.73
N LYS A 125 -9.27 -7.43 -9.52
CA LYS A 125 -9.09 -5.97 -9.50
C LYS A 125 -9.09 -5.45 -8.08
N SER A 126 -8.04 -4.73 -7.70
CA SER A 126 -8.02 -4.00 -6.43
C SER A 126 -8.70 -2.64 -6.56
N THR A 127 -9.26 -2.13 -5.47
CA THR A 127 -9.82 -0.77 -5.38
C THR A 127 -9.10 0.00 -4.29
N ILE A 128 -8.78 1.27 -4.57
CA ILE A 128 -8.36 2.24 -3.56
C ILE A 128 -9.38 3.36 -3.48
N LEU A 129 -9.60 3.86 -2.27
CA LEU A 129 -10.45 5.02 -2.02
C LEU A 129 -9.65 6.23 -1.53
N HIS A 130 -8.55 5.99 -0.81
CA HIS A 130 -7.70 7.05 -0.29
C HIS A 130 -6.56 7.37 -1.25
N PHE A 131 -6.37 8.65 -1.56
CA PHE A 131 -5.33 9.10 -2.50
C PHE A 131 -3.90 8.90 -1.99
N GLN A 132 -3.69 8.66 -0.69
CA GLN A 132 -2.36 8.46 -0.08
C GLN A 132 -2.04 7.04 0.43
N LEU A 133 -3.03 6.25 0.86
CA LEU A 133 -2.78 5.00 1.62
C LEU A 133 -2.76 3.78 0.69
N ARG A 134 -1.68 2.96 0.73
CA ARG A 134 -1.45 1.81 -0.18
C ARG A 134 -1.24 0.47 0.52
N ASN A 135 -1.98 0.20 1.59
CA ASN A 135 -1.87 -1.03 2.39
C ASN A 135 -3.07 -1.98 2.19
N LEU A 136 -3.46 -2.24 0.93
CA LEU A 136 -4.67 -3.00 0.59
C LEU A 136 -4.40 -4.35 -0.10
N VAL A 137 -3.16 -4.81 -0.14
CA VAL A 137 -2.76 -6.10 -0.72
C VAL A 137 -1.85 -6.85 0.26
N TRP A 138 -2.22 -8.07 0.61
CA TRP A 138 -1.49 -8.91 1.57
C TRP A 138 -1.44 -10.36 1.13
N SER A 139 -0.24 -10.90 1.03
CA SER A 139 -0.03 -12.33 0.77
C SER A 139 0.30 -13.08 2.06
N THR A 140 -0.32 -14.25 2.22
CA THR A 140 -0.09 -15.15 3.36
C THR A 140 0.70 -16.40 2.96
N SER A 141 0.80 -16.64 1.65
CA SER A 141 1.65 -17.65 1.03
C SER A 141 2.05 -17.15 -0.37
N LYS A 142 2.91 -17.88 -1.07
CA LYS A 142 3.16 -17.63 -2.51
C LYS A 142 1.94 -17.85 -3.42
N HIS A 143 0.85 -18.40 -2.86
CA HIS A 143 -0.37 -18.69 -3.59
C HIS A 143 -1.54 -17.82 -3.17
N ASP A 144 -1.60 -17.41 -1.91
CA ASP A 144 -2.80 -16.87 -1.30
C ASP A 144 -2.64 -15.39 -0.99
N VAL A 145 -3.45 -14.57 -1.66
CA VAL A 145 -3.42 -13.11 -1.63
C VAL A 145 -4.78 -12.56 -1.26
N TYR A 146 -4.81 -11.61 -0.34
CA TYR A 146 -5.99 -10.90 0.12
C TYR A 146 -5.90 -9.46 -0.34
N LEU A 147 -7.00 -8.93 -0.86
CA LEU A 147 -7.05 -7.58 -1.36
C LEU A 147 -8.45 -6.97 -1.29
N MET A 148 -8.50 -5.64 -1.23
CA MET A 148 -9.76 -4.91 -1.31
C MET A 148 -10.22 -4.80 -2.77
N SER A 149 -11.47 -5.16 -3.04
CA SER A 149 -12.12 -5.04 -4.35
C SER A 149 -13.53 -4.45 -4.16
N HIS A 150 -13.70 -3.18 -4.51
CA HIS A 150 -14.87 -2.36 -4.19
C HIS A 150 -15.17 -2.34 -2.68
N TYR A 151 -16.23 -3.02 -2.26
CA TYR A 151 -16.63 -3.20 -0.86
C TYR A 151 -16.40 -4.63 -0.36
N SER A 152 -15.69 -5.46 -1.12
CA SER A 152 -15.42 -6.85 -0.77
C SER A 152 -13.93 -7.06 -0.57
N ILE A 153 -13.56 -7.58 0.60
CA ILE A 153 -12.24 -8.16 0.80
C ILE A 153 -12.26 -9.55 0.19
N ILE A 154 -11.44 -9.74 -0.84
CA ILE A 154 -11.38 -10.98 -1.59
C ILE A 154 -10.08 -11.71 -1.29
N HIS A 155 -10.14 -13.03 -1.34
CA HIS A 155 -9.01 -13.92 -1.36
C HIS A 155 -8.84 -14.47 -2.78
N TRP A 156 -7.65 -14.37 -3.33
CA TRP A 156 -7.22 -14.95 -4.58
C TRP A 156 -6.18 -16.03 -4.30
N SER A 157 -6.42 -17.24 -4.79
CA SER A 157 -5.43 -18.31 -4.78
C SER A 157 -4.89 -18.54 -6.19
N SER A 158 -3.61 -18.23 -6.42
CA SER A 158 -2.93 -18.45 -7.71
C SER A 158 -2.79 -19.94 -8.04
N LEU A 159 -2.80 -20.82 -7.03
CA LEU A 159 -2.73 -22.27 -7.21
C LEU A 159 -4.00 -22.85 -7.84
N SER A 160 -5.17 -22.45 -7.33
CA SER A 160 -6.46 -22.91 -7.86
C SER A 160 -7.08 -21.97 -8.90
N SER A 161 -6.45 -20.82 -9.14
CA SER A 161 -6.98 -19.71 -9.96
C SER A 161 -8.42 -19.33 -9.56
N LYS A 162 -8.68 -19.26 -8.25
CA LYS A 162 -10.01 -19.03 -7.69
C LYS A 162 -10.01 -17.78 -6.82
N LYS A 163 -11.01 -16.93 -7.06
CA LYS A 163 -11.38 -15.80 -6.20
C LYS A 163 -12.52 -16.23 -5.27
N THR A 164 -12.40 -15.90 -4.00
CA THR A 164 -13.44 -16.11 -2.97
C THR A 164 -13.64 -14.82 -2.18
N GLU A 165 -14.88 -14.43 -1.93
CA GLU A 165 -15.19 -13.30 -1.05
C GLU A 165 -14.99 -13.73 0.42
N VAL A 166 -14.21 -12.96 1.17
CA VAL A 166 -13.87 -13.24 2.58
C VAL A 166 -14.76 -12.42 3.52
N LEU A 167 -14.98 -11.15 3.17
CA LEU A 167 -15.81 -10.22 3.91
C LEU A 167 -16.37 -9.17 2.95
N ASN A 168 -17.69 -8.99 2.97
CA ASN A 168 -18.35 -7.92 2.25
C ASN A 168 -18.78 -6.83 3.24
N VAL A 169 -18.24 -5.62 3.07
CA VAL A 169 -18.50 -4.45 3.93
C VAL A 169 -19.46 -3.44 3.30
N SER A 170 -20.09 -3.75 2.15
CA SER A 170 -21.11 -2.88 1.54
C SER A 170 -22.40 -2.89 2.36
N GLY A 171 -22.73 -4.08 2.90
CA GLY A 171 -23.87 -4.32 3.76
C GLY A 171 -23.52 -4.15 5.23
N HIS A 172 -24.39 -4.72 6.07
CA HIS A 172 -24.24 -4.67 7.51
C HIS A 172 -23.28 -5.77 8.01
N VAL A 173 -22.24 -5.38 8.74
CA VAL A 173 -21.20 -6.25 9.29
C VAL A 173 -21.16 -6.11 10.81
N ALA A 174 -21.59 -7.14 11.51
CA ALA A 174 -21.59 -7.21 12.97
C ALA A 174 -20.78 -8.42 13.47
N PRO A 175 -20.14 -8.31 14.65
CA PRO A 175 -19.39 -9.41 15.24
C PRO A 175 -20.34 -10.54 15.66
N ARG A 176 -19.92 -11.79 15.41
CA ARG A 176 -20.64 -13.00 15.85
C ARG A 176 -20.20 -13.48 17.23
N GLU A 177 -19.02 -13.08 17.65
CA GLU A 177 -18.49 -13.37 18.98
C GLU A 177 -18.75 -12.17 19.91
N LYS A 178 -18.89 -12.44 21.21
CA LYS A 178 -19.13 -11.39 22.21
C LYS A 178 -17.88 -11.20 23.05
N HIS A 179 -17.16 -10.12 22.76
CA HIS A 179 -15.97 -9.72 23.50
C HIS A 179 -16.16 -8.35 24.15
N PRO A 180 -15.53 -8.07 25.30
CA PRO A 180 -15.60 -6.75 25.93
C PRO A 180 -15.11 -5.65 24.99
N GLY A 181 -15.82 -4.53 24.93
CA GLY A 181 -15.48 -3.40 24.05
C GLY A 181 -15.86 -3.61 22.57
N SER A 182 -16.42 -4.76 22.22
CA SER A 182 -16.92 -4.98 20.86
C SER A 182 -18.20 -4.18 20.62
N LEU A 183 -18.25 -3.45 19.51
CA LEU A 183 -19.47 -2.83 18.98
C LEU A 183 -20.36 -3.91 18.37
N LEU A 184 -21.31 -4.40 19.16
CA LEU A 184 -22.21 -5.50 18.76
C LEU A 184 -23.20 -5.09 17.66
N GLU A 185 -23.50 -3.81 17.55
CA GLU A 185 -24.25 -3.24 16.43
C GLU A 185 -23.48 -3.33 15.12
N GLY A 186 -22.15 -3.41 15.14
CA GLY A 186 -21.36 -3.50 13.91
C GLY A 186 -21.36 -2.20 13.10
N PHE A 187 -21.08 -2.33 11.81
CA PHE A 187 -20.97 -1.22 10.87
C PHE A 187 -21.77 -1.50 9.60
N THR A 188 -22.02 -0.46 8.82
CA THR A 188 -22.68 -0.56 7.53
C THR A 188 -21.93 0.30 6.54
N HIS A 189 -21.70 -0.25 5.35
CA HIS A 189 -21.09 0.50 4.24
C HIS A 189 -19.71 1.07 4.56
N THR A 190 -18.89 0.30 5.29
CA THR A 190 -17.57 0.74 5.73
C THR A 190 -16.64 0.94 4.53
N GLN A 191 -16.11 2.15 4.40
CA GLN A 191 -15.03 2.45 3.46
C GLN A 191 -13.70 2.01 4.08
N VAL A 192 -13.09 0.97 3.49
CA VAL A 192 -11.82 0.42 3.99
C VAL A 192 -10.65 1.27 3.50
N SER A 193 -9.87 1.81 4.43
CA SER A 193 -8.64 2.59 4.17
C SER A 193 -7.39 1.72 4.20
N THR A 194 -7.39 0.64 4.97
CA THR A 194 -6.22 -0.19 5.19
C THR A 194 -6.61 -1.63 5.53
N LEU A 195 -5.77 -2.57 5.17
CA LEU A 195 -5.94 -4.00 5.42
C LEU A 195 -4.66 -4.52 6.07
N ALA A 196 -4.78 -5.55 6.90
CA ALA A 196 -3.67 -6.40 7.29
C ALA A 196 -4.14 -7.85 7.37
N VAL A 197 -3.34 -8.76 6.81
CA VAL A 197 -3.60 -10.21 6.92
C VAL A 197 -2.31 -10.91 7.28
N ARG A 198 -2.34 -11.65 8.38
CA ARG A 198 -1.21 -12.45 8.85
C ARG A 198 -1.71 -13.71 9.51
N ASP A 199 -1.12 -14.84 9.13
CA ASP A 199 -1.53 -16.16 9.58
C ASP A 199 -3.05 -16.35 9.34
N ASN A 200 -3.84 -16.56 10.39
CA ASN A 200 -5.30 -16.71 10.28
C ASN A 200 -6.08 -15.43 10.61
N LEU A 201 -5.42 -14.29 10.87
CA LEU A 201 -6.10 -13.06 11.28
C LEU A 201 -6.11 -12.04 10.14
N LEU A 202 -7.32 -11.55 9.85
CA LEU A 202 -7.57 -10.43 8.95
C LEU A 202 -8.13 -9.26 9.74
N ILE A 203 -7.60 -8.07 9.50
CA ILE A 203 -8.09 -6.82 10.09
C ILE A 203 -8.27 -5.78 8.99
N ALA A 204 -9.45 -5.19 8.91
CA ALA A 204 -9.74 -4.07 8.05
C ALA A 204 -9.94 -2.81 8.90
N GLY A 205 -9.25 -1.73 8.52
CA GLY A 205 -9.42 -0.39 9.09
C GLY A 205 -10.24 0.50 8.16
N GLY A 206 -11.13 1.29 8.75
CA GLY A 206 -12.03 2.19 8.01
C GLY A 206 -11.70 3.67 8.15
N PHE A 207 -12.39 4.49 7.34
CA PHE A 207 -12.25 5.95 7.31
C PHE A 207 -12.80 6.64 8.55
N GLN A 208 -13.72 6.01 9.30
CA GLN A 208 -14.32 6.57 10.51
C GLN A 208 -13.82 5.86 11.77
N GLY A 209 -12.55 5.41 11.75
CA GLY A 209 -11.91 4.73 12.86
C GLY A 209 -12.40 3.29 13.08
N GLU A 210 -13.15 2.71 12.15
CA GLU A 210 -13.61 1.33 12.28
C GLU A 210 -12.45 0.34 12.24
N LEU A 211 -12.54 -0.68 13.07
CA LEU A 211 -11.70 -1.87 13.04
C LEU A 211 -12.60 -3.10 12.97
N ILE A 212 -12.44 -3.90 11.92
CA ILE A 212 -13.17 -5.15 11.70
C ILE A 212 -12.17 -6.30 11.71
N CYS A 213 -12.24 -7.15 12.72
CA CYS A 213 -11.33 -8.29 12.92
C CYS A 213 -12.03 -9.60 12.59
N LYS A 214 -11.45 -10.38 11.71
CA LYS A 214 -11.96 -11.68 11.27
C LYS A 214 -10.85 -12.73 11.33
N TYR A 215 -11.11 -13.81 12.07
CA TYR A 215 -10.35 -15.03 11.89
C TYR A 215 -10.83 -15.77 10.63
N LEU A 216 -9.88 -16.16 9.78
CA LEU A 216 -10.13 -16.76 8.47
C LEU A 216 -10.67 -18.20 8.56
N ASP A 217 -10.33 -18.90 9.65
CA ASP A 217 -10.80 -20.25 9.98
C ASP A 217 -12.13 -20.27 10.75
N ARG A 218 -12.71 -19.10 11.04
CA ARG A 218 -13.99 -18.95 11.78
C ARG A 218 -15.09 -18.33 10.91
N PRO A 219 -16.37 -18.67 11.15
CA PRO A 219 -17.48 -18.07 10.43
C PRO A 219 -17.76 -16.63 10.92
N GLY A 220 -17.95 -15.71 9.97
CA GLY A 220 -18.29 -14.31 10.25
C GLY A 220 -17.13 -13.48 10.81
N VAL A 221 -17.47 -12.33 11.38
CA VAL A 221 -16.53 -11.40 12.02
C VAL A 221 -16.42 -11.74 13.50
N SER A 222 -15.19 -11.71 14.03
CA SER A 222 -14.91 -12.05 15.43
C SER A 222 -15.04 -10.83 16.34
N PHE A 223 -14.61 -9.66 15.89
CA PHE A 223 -14.61 -8.46 16.72
C PHE A 223 -14.72 -7.19 15.87
N CYS A 224 -15.52 -6.24 16.33
CA CYS A 224 -15.64 -4.91 15.74
C CYS A 224 -15.44 -3.87 16.82
N MET A 225 -14.72 -2.79 16.54
CA MET A 225 -14.67 -1.62 17.42
C MET A 225 -14.34 -0.36 16.64
N ARG A 226 -14.49 0.80 17.28
CA ARG A 226 -14.10 2.08 16.72
C ARG A 226 -12.98 2.69 17.57
N THR A 227 -11.87 3.09 16.92
CA THR A 227 -10.67 3.61 17.59
C THR A 227 -10.89 4.98 18.20
N THR A 228 -11.66 5.83 17.51
CA THR A 228 -12.04 7.19 17.92
C THR A 228 -13.34 7.60 17.22
N TYR A 229 -14.06 8.56 17.80
CA TYR A 229 -15.26 9.16 17.20
C TYR A 229 -14.99 10.57 16.65
N ASP A 230 -13.72 10.98 16.60
CA ASP A 230 -13.34 12.28 16.03
C ASP A 230 -13.69 12.35 14.54
N ASP A 231 -13.91 13.55 14.02
CA ASP A 231 -14.26 13.75 12.61
C ASP A 231 -13.15 13.25 11.67
N ASN A 232 -11.89 13.31 12.14
CA ASN A 232 -10.71 12.83 11.41
C ASN A 232 -10.19 11.50 11.95
N ALA A 233 -11.01 10.45 11.86
CA ALA A 233 -10.77 9.15 12.52
C ALA A 233 -10.02 8.10 11.67
N ILE A 234 -9.62 8.40 10.44
CA ILE A 234 -9.15 7.40 9.46
C ILE A 234 -8.11 6.47 10.09
N THR A 235 -8.31 5.16 9.93
CA THR A 235 -7.29 4.16 10.28
C THR A 235 -6.30 4.05 9.13
N ASN A 236 -5.12 4.64 9.29
CA ASN A 236 -4.15 4.82 8.21
C ASN A 236 -3.35 3.53 7.94
N ALA A 237 -2.92 2.84 8.99
CA ALA A 237 -2.13 1.63 8.86
C ALA A 237 -2.43 0.63 9.98
N ILE A 238 -2.31 -0.65 9.64
CA ILE A 238 -2.41 -1.77 10.59
C ILE A 238 -1.20 -2.68 10.38
N ASP A 239 -0.58 -3.09 11.48
CA ASP A 239 0.49 -4.09 11.47
C ASP A 239 0.17 -5.20 12.48
N ILE A 240 0.17 -6.46 12.03
CA ILE A 240 -0.14 -7.63 12.86
C ILE A 240 1.18 -8.32 13.23
N TYR A 241 1.37 -8.58 14.52
CA TYR A 241 2.61 -9.13 15.04
C TYR A 241 2.38 -10.08 16.22
N GLY A 242 3.34 -10.98 16.45
CA GLY A 242 3.39 -11.80 17.64
C GLY A 242 4.13 -11.08 18.75
N SER A 243 3.52 -11.01 19.94
CA SER A 243 4.19 -10.52 21.14
C SER A 243 5.23 -11.54 21.66
N PRO A 244 6.18 -11.14 22.52
CA PRO A 244 7.14 -12.08 23.13
C PRO A 244 6.50 -13.21 23.95
N SER A 245 5.25 -13.06 24.40
CA SER A 245 4.50 -14.12 25.09
C SER A 245 3.86 -15.13 24.14
N GLY A 246 3.90 -14.88 22.82
CA GLY A 246 3.24 -15.67 21.78
C GLY A 246 1.81 -15.21 21.46
N ALA A 247 1.25 -14.25 22.21
CA ALA A 247 -0.06 -13.68 21.90
C ALA A 247 0.00 -12.85 20.62
N VAL A 248 -1.04 -12.94 19.79
CA VAL A 248 -1.19 -12.12 18.57
C VAL A 248 -1.67 -10.73 18.94
N HIS A 249 -0.97 -9.71 18.46
CA HIS A 249 -1.30 -8.31 18.64
C HIS A 249 -1.43 -7.62 17.28
N PHE A 250 -2.05 -6.45 17.26
CA PHE A 250 -1.90 -5.53 16.15
C PHE A 250 -1.80 -4.09 16.62
N THR A 251 -1.02 -3.30 15.89
CA THR A 251 -1.01 -1.83 16.02
C THR A 251 -1.94 -1.21 14.98
N ALA A 252 -2.66 -0.17 15.37
CA ALA A 252 -3.41 0.71 14.49
C ALA A 252 -2.88 2.14 14.61
N SER A 253 -2.53 2.73 13.46
CA SER A 253 -2.19 4.14 13.29
C SER A 253 -3.42 4.89 12.81
N ASN A 254 -3.75 6.01 13.43
CA ASN A 254 -4.93 6.78 13.12
C ASN A 254 -4.61 8.26 12.85
N ASN A 255 -5.51 8.91 12.11
CA ASN A 255 -5.41 10.34 11.78
C ASN A 255 -5.67 11.26 12.98
N ASP A 256 -6.23 10.72 14.07
CA ASP A 256 -6.43 11.41 15.36
C ASP A 256 -5.15 11.53 16.21
N CYS A 257 -3.99 11.43 15.55
CA CYS A 257 -2.67 11.40 16.16
C CYS A 257 -2.42 10.19 17.09
N GLY A 258 -3.31 9.19 17.08
CA GLY A 258 -3.25 8.03 17.96
C GLY A 258 -2.52 6.83 17.36
N VAL A 259 -1.78 6.11 18.20
CA VAL A 259 -1.32 4.74 17.96
C VAL A 259 -1.88 3.83 19.04
N ARG A 260 -2.58 2.79 18.61
CA ARG A 260 -3.29 1.85 19.48
C ARG A 260 -2.74 0.45 19.30
N ASP A 261 -2.57 -0.28 20.39
CA ASP A 261 -2.16 -1.68 20.38
C ASP A 261 -3.26 -2.54 21.00
N PHE A 262 -3.59 -3.64 20.32
CA PHE A 262 -4.65 -4.55 20.72
C PHE A 262 -4.11 -5.96 20.93
N ASP A 263 -4.54 -6.59 22.02
CA ASP A 263 -4.30 -8.01 22.30
C ASP A 263 -5.49 -8.83 21.76
N MET A 264 -5.20 -9.74 20.83
CA MET A 264 -6.23 -10.55 20.15
C MET A 264 -6.59 -11.85 20.88
N GLU A 265 -5.87 -12.22 21.94
CA GLU A 265 -6.32 -13.27 22.86
C GLU A 265 -7.42 -12.74 23.78
N ARG A 266 -7.34 -11.45 24.13
CA ARG A 266 -8.30 -10.77 25.01
C ARG A 266 -9.33 -9.93 24.27
N PHE A 267 -9.10 -9.64 22.99
CA PHE A 267 -9.89 -8.72 22.16
C PHE A 267 -10.03 -7.33 22.78
N GLN A 268 -8.91 -6.78 23.27
CA GLN A 268 -8.89 -5.53 24.02
C GLN A 268 -7.75 -4.61 23.62
N LEU A 269 -8.03 -3.30 23.68
CA LEU A 269 -7.02 -2.25 23.63
C LEU A 269 -6.13 -2.38 24.87
N VAL A 270 -4.83 -2.57 24.66
CA VAL A 270 -3.84 -2.67 25.75
C VAL A 270 -2.98 -1.43 25.88
N LYS A 271 -2.75 -0.70 24.78
CA LYS A 271 -1.96 0.54 24.80
C LYS A 271 -2.58 1.59 23.88
N HIS A 272 -2.49 2.84 24.29
CA HIS A 272 -2.87 3.99 23.49
C HIS A 272 -1.86 5.11 23.73
N PHE A 273 -1.22 5.56 22.65
CA PHE A 273 -0.27 6.65 22.65
C PHE A 273 -0.77 7.74 21.70
N SER A 274 -0.58 9.00 22.08
CA SER A 274 -0.93 10.16 21.25
C SER A 274 0.33 10.94 20.92
N TYR A 275 0.39 11.44 19.68
CA TYR A 275 1.53 12.17 19.13
C TYR A 275 1.11 13.57 18.68
N PRO A 276 2.06 14.48 18.37
CA PRO A 276 1.72 15.86 18.01
C PRO A 276 1.07 16.03 16.63
N TRP A 277 0.94 14.96 15.85
CA TRP A 277 0.49 14.99 14.46
C TRP A 277 -0.22 13.67 14.07
N PRO A 278 -1.09 13.70 13.03
CA PRO A 278 -1.71 12.51 12.47
C PRO A 278 -0.70 11.42 12.09
N VAL A 279 -0.91 10.19 12.57
CA VAL A 279 0.03 9.09 12.36
C VAL A 279 -0.37 8.31 11.11
N ASN A 280 0.43 8.41 10.05
CA ASN A 280 0.16 7.77 8.78
C ASN A 280 0.62 6.31 8.75
N HIS A 281 1.70 5.97 9.44
CA HIS A 281 2.20 4.60 9.46
C HIS A 281 3.04 4.29 10.70
N THR A 282 2.94 3.04 11.17
CA THR A 282 3.80 2.47 12.20
C THR A 282 4.42 1.17 11.70
N SER A 283 5.63 0.86 12.16
CA SER A 283 6.22 -0.47 11.99
C SER A 283 7.02 -0.87 13.22
N LEU A 284 6.83 -2.11 13.67
CA LEU A 284 7.47 -2.64 14.87
C LEU A 284 8.81 -3.31 14.53
N SER A 285 9.83 -3.09 15.38
CA SER A 285 11.10 -3.80 15.26
C SER A 285 10.90 -5.31 15.46
N PRO A 286 11.73 -6.18 14.83
CA PRO A 286 11.56 -7.63 14.95
C PRO A 286 11.63 -8.18 16.38
N ASP A 287 12.31 -7.47 17.29
CA ASP A 287 12.37 -7.84 18.71
C ASP A 287 11.19 -7.28 19.54
N GLY A 288 10.27 -6.56 18.91
CA GLY A 288 9.06 -6.01 19.51
C GLY A 288 9.28 -4.84 20.45
N LYS A 289 10.48 -4.23 20.48
CA LYS A 289 10.81 -3.20 21.48
C LYS A 289 10.65 -1.79 20.98
N ILE A 290 10.88 -1.53 19.70
CA ILE A 290 10.92 -0.20 19.12
C ILE A 290 9.86 -0.08 18.03
N ILE A 291 9.10 1.00 18.03
CA ILE A 291 8.17 1.32 16.95
C ILE A 291 8.75 2.51 16.17
N ALA A 292 8.83 2.38 14.85
CA ALA A 292 9.07 3.51 13.96
C ALA A 292 7.70 4.14 13.62
N ILE A 293 7.56 5.43 13.95
CA ILE A 293 6.32 6.19 13.76
C ILE A 293 6.58 7.32 12.77
N VAL A 294 5.71 7.41 11.78
CA VAL A 294 5.75 8.42 10.73
C VAL A 294 4.35 8.97 10.46
N GLY A 295 4.27 10.22 10.02
CA GLY A 295 2.99 10.90 9.83
C GLY A 295 3.13 12.28 9.21
N ASP A 296 2.24 13.18 9.61
CA ASP A 296 2.14 14.56 9.12
C ASP A 296 3.20 15.47 9.76
N ASN A 297 4.45 15.03 9.64
CA ASN A 297 5.63 15.76 10.06
C ASN A 297 6.85 15.28 9.25
N PRO A 298 7.77 16.19 8.88
CA PRO A 298 9.04 15.80 8.24
C PRO A 298 9.91 14.90 9.10
N ASP A 299 9.88 15.11 10.42
CA ASP A 299 10.63 14.29 11.37
C ASP A 299 9.76 13.10 11.81
N GLY A 300 10.23 11.89 11.53
CA GLY A 300 9.69 10.70 12.17
C GLY A 300 10.29 10.47 13.57
N MET A 301 9.78 9.47 14.29
CA MET A 301 10.33 9.08 15.60
C MET A 301 10.48 7.56 15.76
N LEU A 302 11.49 7.17 16.52
CA LEU A 302 11.57 5.84 17.14
C LEU A 302 11.08 5.96 18.58
N VAL A 303 10.16 5.11 18.98
CA VAL A 303 9.58 5.10 20.34
C VAL A 303 9.72 3.73 20.99
N ASP A 304 9.73 3.72 22.32
CA ASP A 304 9.63 2.50 23.10
C ASP A 304 8.20 1.93 23.00
N SER A 305 8.07 0.68 22.57
CA SER A 305 6.78 0.00 22.33
C SER A 305 5.92 -0.20 23.58
N GLN A 306 6.50 -0.11 24.78
CA GLN A 306 5.79 -0.34 26.03
C GLN A 306 5.28 0.96 26.63
N THR A 307 6.04 2.04 26.47
CA THR A 307 5.76 3.34 27.10
C THR A 307 5.29 4.40 26.11
N GLY A 308 5.47 4.19 24.80
CA GLY A 308 5.18 5.16 23.75
C GLY A 308 6.14 6.35 23.72
N LYS A 309 7.15 6.38 24.60
CA LYS A 309 8.06 7.51 24.74
C LYS A 309 9.09 7.53 23.62
N ALA A 310 9.38 8.72 23.12
CA ALA A 310 10.42 8.94 22.12
C ALA A 310 11.80 8.49 22.64
N ILE A 311 12.46 7.64 21.84
CA ILE A 311 13.86 7.23 22.00
C ILE A 311 14.74 8.13 21.15
N ALA A 312 14.33 8.39 19.91
CA ALA A 312 15.08 9.21 18.96
C ALA A 312 14.17 9.75 17.84
N HIS A 313 14.69 10.75 17.12
CA HIS A 313 14.02 11.33 15.94
C HIS A 313 14.77 10.98 14.66
N MET A 314 14.02 10.84 13.57
CA MET A 314 14.51 10.51 12.24
C MET A 314 14.43 11.79 11.42
N ARG A 315 15.57 12.47 11.25
CA ARG A 315 15.63 13.78 10.57
C ARG A 315 16.25 13.67 9.20
N GLY A 316 15.64 14.31 8.22
CA GLY A 316 16.19 14.48 6.87
C GLY A 316 15.14 14.48 5.76
N HIS A 317 14.00 13.80 5.96
CA HIS A 317 12.88 13.98 5.04
C HIS A 317 12.41 15.43 5.04
N LEU A 318 11.91 15.88 3.89
CA LEU A 318 11.49 17.27 3.70
C LEU A 318 9.97 17.44 3.61
N ASP A 319 9.21 16.36 3.81
CA ASP A 319 7.76 16.33 3.72
C ASP A 319 7.17 15.18 4.56
N PHE A 320 5.89 14.89 4.45
CA PHE A 320 5.18 13.91 5.27
C PHE A 320 5.47 12.48 4.83
N SER A 321 5.54 11.59 5.82
CA SER A 321 5.91 10.19 5.62
C SER A 321 4.68 9.28 5.73
N PHE A 322 4.58 8.27 4.85
CA PHE A 322 3.40 7.40 4.70
C PHE A 322 3.69 5.91 4.75
N ALA A 323 4.97 5.54 4.78
CA ALA A 323 5.38 4.15 4.87
C ALA A 323 6.58 4.00 5.79
N SER A 324 6.62 2.91 6.54
CA SER A 324 7.80 2.47 7.26
C SER A 324 7.88 0.95 7.28
N ALA A 325 9.08 0.39 7.27
CA ALA A 325 9.28 -1.05 7.40
C ALA A 325 10.64 -1.36 8.04
N TRP A 326 10.65 -2.34 8.94
CA TRP A 326 11.88 -2.86 9.52
C TRP A 326 12.47 -3.97 8.66
N HIS A 327 13.79 -3.95 8.51
CA HIS A 327 14.53 -5.09 8.02
C HIS A 327 14.58 -6.16 9.12
N PRO A 328 14.50 -7.47 8.79
CA PRO A 328 14.46 -8.55 9.78
C PRO A 328 15.70 -8.67 10.69
N ASN A 329 16.81 -7.98 10.37
CA ASN A 329 17.99 -7.89 11.27
C ASN A 329 17.74 -7.03 12.53
N GLY A 330 16.67 -6.23 12.57
CA GLY A 330 16.34 -5.34 13.69
C GLY A 330 17.27 -4.14 13.91
N TYR A 331 18.21 -3.89 13.00
CA TYR A 331 19.10 -2.72 13.05
C TYR A 331 18.79 -1.71 11.96
N THR A 332 18.22 -2.17 10.84
CA THR A 332 17.93 -1.34 9.67
C THR A 332 16.43 -1.22 9.50
N PHE A 333 15.97 -0.06 9.08
CA PHE A 333 14.58 0.15 8.69
C PHE A 333 14.53 1.24 7.62
N ALA A 334 13.38 1.41 6.98
CA ALA A 334 13.19 2.40 5.93
C ALA A 334 11.90 3.20 6.12
N THR A 335 11.88 4.41 5.60
CA THR A 335 10.73 5.33 5.61
C THR A 335 10.48 5.88 4.21
N GLY A 336 9.21 5.95 3.82
CA GLY A 336 8.76 6.42 2.50
C GLY A 336 7.95 7.70 2.63
N ASN A 337 8.21 8.65 1.74
CA ASN A 337 7.84 10.04 1.96
C ASN A 337 7.26 10.74 0.72
N GLN A 338 6.50 11.81 0.97
CA GLN A 338 5.92 12.72 -0.01
C GLN A 338 6.99 13.45 -0.85
N ASP A 339 8.20 13.64 -0.30
CA ASP A 339 9.39 14.20 -0.94
C ASP A 339 10.01 13.31 -2.04
N LYS A 340 9.28 12.29 -2.49
CA LYS A 340 9.68 11.30 -3.52
C LYS A 340 10.88 10.43 -3.15
N THR A 341 11.26 10.38 -1.87
CA THR A 341 12.36 9.55 -1.42
C THR A 341 11.94 8.46 -0.45
N CYS A 342 12.72 7.38 -0.48
CA CYS A 342 12.79 6.38 0.58
C CYS A 342 14.13 6.56 1.29
N ARG A 343 14.12 6.80 2.61
CA ARG A 343 15.34 6.83 3.42
C ARG A 343 15.49 5.52 4.16
N VAL A 344 16.71 4.97 4.10
CA VAL A 344 17.12 3.77 4.86
C VAL A 344 17.96 4.23 6.05
N TRP A 345 17.69 3.71 7.23
CA TRP A 345 18.26 4.14 8.50
C TRP A 345 18.98 3.00 9.22
N ASP A 346 20.02 3.33 9.98
CA ASP A 346 20.57 2.46 11.01
C ASP A 346 20.01 2.95 12.36
N ALA A 347 19.25 2.12 13.08
CA ALA A 347 18.69 2.46 14.38
C ALA A 347 19.77 2.78 15.43
N ARG A 348 21.02 2.38 15.20
CA ARG A 348 22.19 2.67 16.05
C ARG A 348 22.85 4.01 15.69
N MET A 349 22.55 4.57 14.52
CA MET A 349 23.13 5.82 14.01
C MET A 349 22.10 6.60 13.16
N LEU A 350 21.24 7.36 13.84
CA LEU A 350 20.16 8.13 13.19
C LEU A 350 20.57 9.54 12.74
N SER A 351 21.82 9.95 12.99
CA SER A 351 22.32 11.26 12.56
C SER A 351 22.42 11.38 11.03
N LYS A 352 22.40 10.26 10.30
CA LYS A 352 22.40 10.21 8.85
C LYS A 352 21.71 8.93 8.36
N SER A 353 20.99 9.00 7.26
CA SER A 353 20.51 7.81 6.53
C SER A 353 21.67 7.04 5.87
N ILE A 354 21.53 5.71 5.83
CA ILE A 354 22.43 4.79 5.12
C ILE A 354 22.31 5.00 3.61
N ALA A 355 21.08 5.19 3.12
CA ALA A 355 20.77 5.45 1.73
C ALA A 355 19.55 6.37 1.62
N VAL A 356 19.50 7.15 0.54
CA VAL A 356 18.34 7.92 0.10
C VAL A 356 18.05 7.46 -1.32
N LEU A 357 16.93 6.77 -1.52
CA LEU A 357 16.54 6.14 -2.77
C LEU A 357 15.43 6.98 -3.41
N LYS A 358 15.56 7.25 -4.71
CA LYS A 358 14.70 8.17 -5.44
C LYS A 358 13.56 7.41 -6.15
N GLY A 359 12.34 7.91 -6.03
CA GLY A 359 11.22 7.52 -6.91
C GLY A 359 11.28 8.22 -8.27
N ASN A 360 10.66 7.62 -9.28
CA ASN A 360 10.62 8.14 -10.64
C ASN A 360 9.49 9.15 -10.87
N LEU A 361 8.34 8.96 -10.22
CA LEU A 361 7.09 9.68 -10.45
C LEU A 361 6.71 10.55 -9.25
N GLY A 362 6.60 9.97 -8.06
CA GLY A 362 6.04 10.62 -6.89
C GLY A 362 6.41 10.01 -5.54
N ALA A 363 5.57 10.29 -4.55
CA ALA A 363 5.74 9.89 -3.15
C ALA A 363 5.91 8.37 -2.96
N ILE A 364 6.74 7.96 -1.99
CA ILE A 364 6.88 6.54 -1.63
C ILE A 364 5.78 6.17 -0.62
N ARG A 365 4.82 5.33 -1.03
CA ARG A 365 3.60 5.01 -0.26
C ARG A 365 3.58 3.62 0.37
N SER A 366 4.48 2.73 -0.02
CA SER A 366 4.59 1.42 0.61
C SER A 366 6.04 0.95 0.58
N ILE A 367 6.48 0.31 1.65
CA ILE A 367 7.81 -0.29 1.76
C ILE A 367 7.66 -1.67 2.39
N ARG A 368 8.33 -2.68 1.83
CA ARG A 368 8.38 -4.02 2.39
C ARG A 368 9.78 -4.59 2.27
N PHE A 369 10.25 -5.27 3.31
CA PHE A 369 11.43 -6.14 3.24
C PHE A 369 10.97 -7.57 2.99
N THR A 370 11.77 -8.35 2.27
CA THR A 370 11.61 -9.81 2.27
C THR A 370 11.93 -10.37 3.66
N SER A 371 11.29 -11.47 4.04
CA SER A 371 11.48 -12.09 5.37
C SER A 371 12.91 -12.59 5.61
N ASP A 372 13.66 -12.88 4.54
CA ASP A 372 15.09 -13.22 4.57
C ASP A 372 16.03 -12.00 4.55
N GLY A 373 15.48 -10.79 4.43
CA GLY A 373 16.21 -9.52 4.42
C GLY A 373 17.03 -9.24 3.16
N GLN A 374 16.93 -10.07 2.12
CA GLN A 374 17.76 -9.88 0.92
C GLN A 374 17.30 -8.71 0.05
N PHE A 375 15.98 -8.48 -0.02
CA PHE A 375 15.41 -7.46 -0.89
C PHE A 375 14.50 -6.51 -0.12
N MET A 376 14.40 -5.29 -0.63
CA MET A 376 13.45 -4.27 -0.21
C MET A 376 12.67 -3.80 -1.43
N ALA A 377 11.34 -3.83 -1.36
CA ALA A 377 10.47 -3.17 -2.33
C ALA A 377 10.03 -1.81 -1.78
N MET A 378 10.01 -0.80 -2.63
CA MET A 378 9.28 0.45 -2.39
C MET A 378 8.33 0.73 -3.56
N ALA A 379 7.13 1.17 -3.25
CA ALA A 379 6.10 1.47 -4.23
C ALA A 379 5.76 2.96 -4.23
N GLU A 380 5.64 3.51 -5.43
CA GLU A 380 5.16 4.87 -5.67
C GLU A 380 3.62 4.92 -5.60
N PRO A 381 2.95 6.07 -5.80
CA PRO A 381 1.50 6.11 -5.78
C PRO A 381 0.92 5.34 -6.97
N ALA A 382 1.65 5.36 -8.09
CA ALA A 382 1.30 4.75 -9.36
C ALA A 382 2.55 4.28 -10.11
N ASP A 383 2.33 3.40 -11.07
CA ASP A 383 3.20 3.02 -12.19
C ASP A 383 4.51 2.27 -11.85
N PHE A 384 5.18 2.60 -10.74
CA PHE A 384 6.51 2.10 -10.43
C PHE A 384 6.58 1.39 -9.08
N VAL A 385 7.19 0.21 -9.11
CA VAL A 385 7.69 -0.49 -7.93
C VAL A 385 9.17 -0.76 -8.12
N HIS A 386 9.97 -0.43 -7.12
CA HIS A 386 11.42 -0.59 -7.15
C HIS A 386 11.83 -1.66 -6.15
N VAL A 387 12.66 -2.62 -6.58
CA VAL A 387 13.23 -3.66 -5.73
C VAL A 387 14.74 -3.50 -5.65
N TYR A 388 15.27 -3.38 -4.44
CA TYR A 388 16.69 -3.17 -4.17
C TYR A 388 17.31 -4.38 -3.48
N ASP A 389 18.55 -4.69 -3.86
CA ASP A 389 19.40 -5.62 -3.11
C ASP A 389 19.96 -4.94 -1.87
N VAL A 390 19.52 -5.43 -0.71
CA VAL A 390 19.89 -4.88 0.61
C VAL A 390 21.34 -5.19 0.95
N LYS A 391 21.82 -6.40 0.63
CA LYS A 391 23.18 -6.86 0.98
C LYS A 391 24.25 -6.09 0.20
N ASN A 392 23.92 -5.70 -1.03
CA ASN A 392 24.77 -4.88 -1.88
C ASN A 392 24.51 -3.37 -1.71
N GLY A 393 24.08 -2.95 -0.52
CA GLY A 393 24.03 -1.53 -0.12
C GLY A 393 23.03 -0.69 -0.91
N TYR A 394 21.96 -1.32 -1.42
CA TYR A 394 20.93 -0.67 -2.25
C TYR A 394 21.48 -0.07 -3.56
N ASP A 395 22.66 -0.53 -4.02
CA ASP A 395 23.34 0.01 -5.21
C ASP A 395 22.67 -0.38 -6.53
N LYS A 396 21.97 -1.52 -6.57
CA LYS A 396 21.39 -2.07 -7.80
C LYS A 396 19.89 -2.26 -7.65
N GLU A 397 19.17 -1.74 -8.62
CA GLU A 397 17.73 -1.57 -8.61
C GLU A 397 17.08 -2.35 -9.76
N GLN A 398 16.07 -3.14 -9.42
CA GLN A 398 15.07 -3.59 -10.38
C GLN A 398 13.92 -2.58 -10.35
N GLU A 399 13.63 -2.00 -11.51
CA GLU A 399 12.45 -1.18 -11.72
C GLU A 399 11.36 -2.04 -12.37
N ILE A 400 10.17 -2.02 -11.78
CA ILE A 400 8.96 -2.65 -12.32
C ILE A 400 8.06 -1.52 -12.82
N ASP A 401 7.91 -1.45 -14.15
CA ASP A 401 7.27 -0.35 -14.88
C ASP A 401 5.94 -0.82 -15.51
N PHE A 402 4.83 -0.26 -15.02
CA PHE A 402 3.45 -0.48 -15.49
C PHE A 402 2.63 0.81 -15.37
N PHE A 403 1.35 0.81 -15.74
CA PHE A 403 0.48 1.97 -15.67
C PHE A 403 -0.70 1.73 -14.73
N GLY A 404 -0.99 2.71 -13.88
CA GLY A 404 -2.13 2.69 -12.95
C GLY A 404 -1.70 2.89 -11.50
N GLU A 405 -2.66 3.23 -10.66
CA GLU A 405 -2.44 3.43 -9.22
C GLU A 405 -2.12 2.10 -8.54
N ILE A 406 -1.24 2.13 -7.54
CA ILE A 406 -0.80 0.93 -6.84
C ILE A 406 -1.60 0.80 -5.56
N SER A 407 -2.47 -0.21 -5.41
CA SER A 407 -3.26 -0.39 -4.18
C SER A 407 -2.48 -0.98 -3.01
N GLY A 408 -1.39 -1.69 -3.32
CA GLY A 408 -0.45 -2.20 -2.35
C GLY A 408 0.50 -3.21 -2.96
N VAL A 409 1.56 -3.49 -2.21
CA VAL A 409 2.59 -4.48 -2.55
C VAL A 409 2.81 -5.44 -1.40
N SER A 410 3.01 -6.72 -1.70
CA SER A 410 3.25 -7.75 -0.70
C SER A 410 4.21 -8.81 -1.22
N PHE A 411 5.30 -9.04 -0.49
CA PHE A 411 6.08 -10.25 -0.64
C PHE A 411 5.37 -11.41 0.05
N SER A 412 5.41 -12.59 -0.56
CA SER A 412 5.01 -13.81 0.14
C SER A 412 5.94 -14.07 1.33
N PRO A 413 5.45 -14.65 2.43
CA PRO A 413 6.28 -14.91 3.61
C PRO A 413 7.48 -15.82 3.35
N ASP A 414 7.38 -16.70 2.35
CA ASP A 414 8.47 -17.56 1.86
C ASP A 414 9.44 -16.87 0.88
N THR A 415 9.22 -15.58 0.61
CA THR A 415 9.96 -14.70 -0.30
C THR A 415 9.86 -15.03 -1.80
N ASP A 416 9.15 -16.09 -2.19
CA ASP A 416 9.15 -16.59 -3.57
C ASP A 416 8.33 -15.72 -4.53
N CYS A 417 7.39 -14.92 -4.02
CA CYS A 417 6.52 -14.08 -4.85
C CYS A 417 6.47 -12.64 -4.37
N LEU A 418 6.28 -11.73 -5.32
CA LEU A 418 5.90 -10.35 -5.10
C LEU A 418 4.58 -10.11 -5.82
N PHE A 419 3.59 -9.62 -5.08
CA PHE A 419 2.27 -9.24 -5.59
C PHE A 419 2.12 -7.73 -5.59
N ILE A 420 1.56 -7.18 -6.67
CA ILE A 420 1.27 -5.75 -6.84
C ILE A 420 -0.18 -5.62 -7.30
N GLY A 421 -1.01 -4.96 -6.50
CA GLY A 421 -2.37 -4.63 -6.90
C GLY A 421 -2.38 -3.34 -7.70
N VAL A 422 -2.98 -3.38 -8.89
CA VAL A 422 -3.13 -2.23 -9.79
C VAL A 422 -4.59 -1.81 -9.80
N TRP A 423 -4.86 -0.57 -9.43
CA TRP A 423 -6.14 0.08 -9.61
C TRP A 423 -6.10 0.96 -10.85
N ASP A 424 -6.92 0.59 -11.83
CA ASP A 424 -7.13 1.34 -13.05
C ASP A 424 -8.51 0.93 -13.59
N ARG A 425 -9.23 1.88 -14.19
CA ARG A 425 -10.60 1.66 -14.72
C ARG A 425 -10.62 0.52 -15.73
N THR A 426 -9.62 0.47 -16.61
CA THR A 426 -9.55 -0.48 -17.71
C THR A 426 -8.61 -1.63 -17.36
N TYR A 427 -7.38 -1.33 -16.94
CA TYR A 427 -6.27 -2.25 -16.76
C TYR A 427 -6.02 -2.69 -15.31
N GLY A 428 -6.98 -2.41 -14.40
CA GLY A 428 -6.93 -2.86 -13.02
C GLY A 428 -6.77 -4.37 -12.93
N SER A 429 -5.89 -4.83 -12.04
CA SER A 429 -5.43 -6.22 -11.99
C SER A 429 -4.54 -6.56 -10.80
N LEU A 430 -4.15 -7.83 -10.68
CA LEU A 430 -3.12 -8.31 -9.75
C LEU A 430 -1.92 -8.84 -10.55
N LEU A 431 -0.78 -8.16 -10.41
CA LEU A 431 0.48 -8.61 -10.96
C LEU A 431 1.18 -9.54 -9.97
N GLN A 432 1.67 -10.67 -10.47
CA GLN A 432 2.52 -11.60 -9.74
C GLN A 432 3.90 -11.66 -10.40
N TYR A 433 4.93 -11.55 -9.57
CA TYR A 433 6.32 -11.79 -9.93
C TYR A 433 6.91 -12.89 -9.06
N ASN A 434 7.76 -13.73 -9.64
CA ASN A 434 8.43 -14.82 -8.92
C ASN A 434 9.91 -14.50 -8.74
N ARG A 435 10.44 -14.79 -7.55
CA ARG A 435 11.83 -14.54 -7.22
C ARG A 435 12.76 -15.30 -8.15
N CYS A 436 13.72 -14.60 -8.75
CA CYS A 436 14.79 -15.21 -9.51
C CYS A 436 15.74 -15.94 -8.55
N ARG A 437 15.92 -17.24 -8.75
CA ARG A 437 16.90 -18.03 -8.01
C ARG A 437 18.12 -18.25 -8.88
N ASN A 438 19.24 -17.64 -8.52
CA ASN A 438 20.54 -17.99 -9.09
C ASN A 438 21.02 -19.28 -8.42
N TYR A 439 20.82 -20.42 -9.08
CA TYR A 439 21.37 -21.70 -8.62
C TYR A 439 22.85 -21.83 -8.98
N SER A 440 23.69 -20.89 -8.52
CA SER A 440 25.13 -20.89 -8.82
C SER A 440 25.85 -22.19 -8.41
N TYR A 441 25.27 -22.98 -7.50
CA TYR A 441 25.75 -24.33 -7.15
C TYR A 441 25.53 -25.37 -8.26
N LEU A 442 24.44 -25.29 -9.03
CA LEU A 442 24.19 -26.21 -10.16
C LEU A 442 25.11 -25.90 -11.34
N ASP A 443 25.47 -24.63 -11.54
CA ASP A 443 26.42 -24.21 -12.58
C ASP A 443 27.88 -24.56 -12.23
N ALA A 444 28.18 -24.92 -10.98
CA ALA A 444 29.50 -25.40 -10.56
C ALA A 444 29.72 -26.91 -10.78
N LEU A 445 28.69 -27.62 -11.29
CA LEU A 445 28.73 -29.06 -11.58
C LEU A 445 28.76 -29.40 -13.08
N ILE A 446 28.96 -28.41 -13.95
CA ILE A 446 29.09 -28.60 -15.41
C ILE A 446 30.52 -28.33 -15.85
#